data_AF-A0A1T4U0Z8-F1
#
_entry.id   AF-A0A1T4U0Z8-F1
#
_cell.length_a   1.000
_cell.length_b   1.000
_cell.length_c   1.000
_cell.angle_alpha   90.00
_cell.angle_beta   90.00
_cell.angle_gamma   90.00
#
_symmetry.space_group_name_H-M   'P 1'
#
loop_
_entity.id
_entity.type
_entity.pdbx_description
1 polymer ?
#
loop_
_entity_poly.entity_id
_entity_poly.type
_entity_poly.pdbx_seq_one_letter_code
_entity_poly.pdbx_strand_id
1 'polypeptide(L)'
;MSANNIKIYDIFRKDLHLGDEKARELVSEMDEVYRKELIKDLATKTEVQALAKKLDQTDAKLDGFNIRLDGFHTRLDGFDARLDGFKDAINGFQVGFATFRAETAIQMKTDVEKFYSKMDRLGVLQYIAITGTILGALASLGVFKLLFK
;
A
#
# COMPACT_ATOMS: atom_id res chain seq x y z
N MET A 1 -38.77 -29.37 -51.89
CA MET A 1 -39.53 -28.14 -52.18
C MET A 1 -40.45 -27.87 -51.01
N SER A 2 -40.50 -26.62 -50.51
CA SER A 2 -41.50 -26.25 -49.51
C SER A 2 -42.91 -26.37 -50.09
N ALA A 3 -43.94 -26.45 -49.25
CA ALA A 3 -45.34 -26.47 -49.72
C ALA A 3 -45.68 -25.23 -50.57
N ASN A 4 -45.04 -24.09 -50.30
CA ASN A 4 -45.18 -22.88 -51.11
C ASN A 4 -44.49 -23.01 -52.48
N ASN A 5 -43.29 -23.61 -52.55
CA ASN A 5 -42.58 -23.79 -53.83
C ASN A 5 -43.34 -24.73 -54.78
N ILE A 6 -44.07 -25.72 -54.24
CA ILE A 6 -44.93 -26.61 -55.04
C ILE A 6 -46.13 -25.85 -55.61
N LYS A 7 -46.77 -24.98 -54.81
CA LYS A 7 -47.89 -24.16 -55.27
C LYS A 7 -47.48 -23.15 -56.35
N ILE A 8 -46.34 -22.48 -56.17
CA ILE A 8 -45.81 -21.52 -57.15
C ILE A 8 -45.41 -22.23 -58.45
N TYR A 9 -44.83 -23.44 -58.36
CA TYR A 9 -44.53 -24.27 -59.52
C TYR A 9 -45.78 -24.59 -60.34
N ASP A 10 -46.86 -25.01 -59.66
CA ASP A 10 -48.12 -25.33 -60.31
C ASP A 10 -48.75 -24.12 -61.00
N ILE A 11 -48.65 -22.92 -60.41
CA ILE A 11 -49.10 -21.67 -61.03
C ILE A 11 -48.32 -21.39 -62.32
N PHE A 12 -46.98 -21.45 -62.28
CA PHE A 12 -46.16 -21.20 -63.47
C PHE A 12 -46.40 -22.21 -64.60
N ARG A 13 -46.58 -23.49 -64.26
CA ARG A 13 -46.82 -24.55 -65.24
C ARG A 13 -48.24 -24.53 -65.79
N LYS A 14 -49.26 -24.42 -64.95
CA LYS A 14 -50.67 -24.61 -65.31
C LYS A 14 -51.35 -23.31 -65.72
N ASP A 15 -51.14 -22.24 -64.96
CA ASP A 15 -51.85 -20.96 -65.18
C ASP A 15 -51.12 -20.06 -66.19
N LEU A 16 -49.79 -20.14 -66.24
CA LEU A 16 -48.94 -19.36 -67.16
C LEU A 16 -48.40 -20.17 -68.36
N HIS A 17 -48.74 -21.47 -68.45
CA HIS A 17 -48.32 -22.38 -69.53
C HIS A 17 -46.81 -22.39 -69.82
N LEU A 18 -45.98 -22.14 -68.80
CA LEU A 18 -44.54 -22.24 -68.93
C LEU A 18 -44.13 -23.72 -69.03
N GLY A 19 -43.13 -24.01 -69.86
CA GLY A 19 -42.51 -25.33 -69.87
C GLY A 19 -41.95 -25.69 -68.48
N ASP A 20 -41.92 -26.97 -68.14
CA ASP A 20 -41.48 -27.47 -66.83
C ASP A 20 -40.11 -26.91 -66.41
N GLU A 21 -39.21 -26.72 -67.36
CA GLU A 21 -37.88 -26.15 -67.13
C GLU A 21 -37.97 -24.69 -66.62
N LYS A 22 -38.68 -23.81 -67.34
CA LYS A 22 -38.89 -22.40 -66.94
C LYS A 22 -39.66 -22.28 -65.62
N ALA A 23 -40.66 -23.14 -65.41
CA ALA A 23 -41.43 -23.12 -64.16
C ALA A 23 -40.56 -23.51 -62.94
N ARG A 24 -39.63 -24.47 -63.10
CA ARG A 24 -38.66 -24.82 -62.04
C ARG A 24 -37.63 -23.72 -61.80
N GLU A 25 -37.13 -23.13 -62.88
CA GLU A 25 -36.15 -22.05 -62.85
C GLU A 25 -36.68 -20.85 -62.05
N LEU A 26 -37.87 -20.35 -62.40
CA LEU A 26 -38.49 -19.20 -61.70
C LEU A 26 -38.79 -19.49 -60.23
N VAL A 27 -39.23 -20.71 -59.89
CA VAL A 27 -39.42 -21.10 -58.48
C VAL A 27 -38.10 -21.09 -57.73
N SER A 28 -37.01 -21.53 -58.36
CA SER A 28 -35.67 -21.51 -57.78
C SER A 28 -35.16 -20.08 -57.56
N GLU A 29 -35.35 -19.19 -58.55
CA GLU A 29 -34.96 -17.78 -58.44
C GLU A 29 -35.74 -17.06 -57.34
N MET A 30 -37.07 -17.27 -57.27
CA MET A 30 -37.89 -16.68 -56.21
C MET A 30 -37.49 -17.18 -54.81
N ASP A 31 -37.15 -18.47 -54.67
CA ASP A 31 -36.66 -19.04 -53.41
C ASP A 31 -35.30 -18.46 -53.03
N GLU A 32 -34.42 -18.24 -54.01
CA GLU A 32 -33.09 -17.64 -53.79
C GLU A 32 -33.19 -16.16 -53.39
N VAL A 33 -34.06 -15.38 -54.05
CA VAL A 33 -34.33 -13.97 -53.70
C VAL A 33 -34.91 -13.86 -52.30
N TYR A 34 -35.92 -14.68 -51.96
CA TYR A 34 -36.53 -14.69 -50.63
C TYR A 34 -35.51 -15.06 -49.55
N ARG A 35 -34.66 -16.05 -49.82
CA ARG A 35 -33.60 -16.47 -48.89
C ARG A 35 -32.55 -15.38 -48.70
N LYS A 36 -32.11 -14.71 -49.77
CA LYS A 36 -31.16 -13.58 -49.70
C LYS A 36 -31.73 -12.42 -48.89
N GLU A 37 -33.00 -12.07 -49.10
CA GLU A 37 -33.66 -11.01 -48.33
C GLU A 37 -33.80 -11.39 -46.84
N LEU A 38 -34.14 -12.65 -46.55
CA LEU A 38 -34.29 -13.15 -45.18
C LEU A 38 -32.98 -13.10 -44.38
N ILE A 39 -31.84 -13.38 -45.02
CA ILE A 39 -30.52 -13.44 -44.34
C ILE A 39 -29.69 -12.17 -44.48
N LYS A 40 -30.18 -11.15 -45.18
CA LYS A 40 -29.44 -9.92 -45.49
C LYS A 40 -28.90 -9.21 -44.24
N ASP A 41 -29.68 -9.22 -43.17
CA ASP A 41 -29.32 -8.56 -41.89
C ASP A 41 -28.77 -9.55 -40.85
N LEU A 42 -28.67 -10.84 -41.19
CA LEU A 42 -28.08 -11.83 -40.29
C LEU A 42 -26.56 -11.72 -40.32
N ALA A 43 -25.96 -11.75 -39.13
CA ALA A 43 -24.51 -11.83 -39.02
C ALA A 43 -23.98 -13.09 -39.72
N THR A 44 -22.96 -12.89 -40.54
CA THR A 44 -22.26 -13.98 -41.19
C THR A 44 -21.45 -14.79 -40.17
N LYS A 45 -21.17 -16.05 -40.49
CA LYS A 45 -20.30 -16.91 -39.67
C LYS A 45 -18.95 -16.24 -39.38
N THR A 46 -18.40 -15.49 -40.35
CA THR A 46 -17.13 -14.78 -40.21
C THR A 46 -17.22 -13.63 -39.22
N GLU A 47 -18.29 -12.85 -39.22
CA GLU A 47 -18.51 -11.77 -38.24
C GLU A 47 -18.65 -12.33 -36.83
N VAL A 48 -19.41 -13.42 -36.67
CA VAL A 48 -19.56 -14.11 -35.37
C VAL A 48 -18.21 -14.63 -34.87
N GLN A 49 -17.40 -15.24 -35.74
CA GLN A 49 -16.05 -15.69 -35.38
C GLN A 49 -15.12 -14.53 -35.01
N ALA A 50 -15.23 -13.39 -35.71
CA ALA A 50 -14.45 -12.20 -35.39
C ALA A 50 -14.85 -11.63 -34.02
N LEU A 51 -16.14 -11.65 -33.68
CA LEU A 51 -16.63 -11.26 -32.35
C LEU A 51 -16.13 -12.22 -31.26
N ALA A 52 -16.19 -13.54 -31.48
CA ALA A 52 -15.66 -14.53 -30.54
C ALA A 52 -14.18 -14.28 -30.24
N LYS A 53 -13.36 -14.04 -31.27
CA LYS A 53 -11.93 -13.72 -31.09
C LYS A 53 -11.71 -12.42 -30.31
N LYS A 54 -12.56 -11.40 -30.50
CA LYS A 54 -12.49 -10.16 -29.72
C LYS A 54 -12.88 -10.38 -28.26
N LEU A 55 -13.82 -11.29 -27.99
CA LEU A 55 -14.20 -11.68 -26.64
C LEU A 55 -13.03 -12.39 -25.95
N ASP A 56 -12.40 -13.38 -26.60
CA ASP A 56 -11.21 -14.08 -26.07
C ASP A 56 -10.07 -13.09 -25.73
N GLN A 57 -9.85 -12.09 -26.59
CA GLN A 57 -8.87 -11.03 -26.34
C GLN A 57 -9.26 -10.12 -25.16
N THR A 58 -10.54 -9.94 -24.92
CA THR A 58 -11.05 -9.15 -23.79
C THR A 58 -10.88 -9.94 -22.50
N ASP A 59 -11.20 -11.23 -22.49
CA ASP A 59 -11.00 -12.13 -21.34
C ASP A 59 -9.53 -12.18 -20.95
N ALA A 60 -8.61 -12.34 -21.92
CA ALA A 60 -7.17 -12.31 -21.64
C ALA A 60 -6.69 -10.98 -21.04
N LYS A 61 -7.30 -9.85 -21.42
CA LYS A 61 -7.00 -8.55 -20.80
C LYS A 61 -7.53 -8.48 -19.37
N LEU A 62 -8.73 -9.01 -19.11
CA LEU A 62 -9.32 -9.05 -17.78
C LEU A 62 -8.49 -9.92 -16.83
N ASP A 63 -7.99 -11.07 -17.28
CA ASP A 63 -7.04 -11.89 -16.53
C ASP A 63 -5.77 -11.11 -16.19
N GLY A 64 -5.24 -10.36 -17.17
CA GLY A 64 -4.10 -9.46 -16.95
C GLY A 64 -4.38 -8.34 -15.94
N PHE A 65 -5.62 -7.84 -15.87
CA PHE A 65 -6.05 -6.88 -14.84
C PHE A 65 -6.11 -7.53 -13.46
N ASN A 66 -6.69 -8.73 -13.35
CA ASN A 66 -6.77 -9.47 -12.09
C ASN A 66 -5.37 -9.71 -11.48
N ILE A 67 -4.41 -10.18 -12.30
CA ILE A 67 -3.02 -10.38 -11.85
C ILE A 67 -2.40 -9.08 -11.34
N ARG A 68 -2.67 -7.95 -11.99
CA ARG A 68 -2.16 -6.65 -11.53
C ARG A 68 -2.80 -6.22 -10.20
N LEU A 69 -4.10 -6.49 -10.01
CA LEU A 69 -4.79 -6.20 -8.75
C LEU A 69 -4.23 -7.06 -7.60
N ASP A 70 -3.97 -8.34 -7.83
CA ASP A 70 -3.31 -9.21 -6.84
C ASP A 70 -1.91 -8.68 -6.46
N GLY A 71 -1.16 -8.21 -7.47
CA GLY A 71 0.12 -7.54 -7.26
C GLY A 71 0.00 -6.24 -6.46
N PHE A 72 -1.06 -5.46 -6.65
CA PHE A 72 -1.34 -4.28 -5.81
C PHE A 72 -1.68 -4.68 -4.37
N HIS A 73 -2.49 -5.71 -4.16
CA HIS A 73 -2.85 -6.19 -2.83
C HIS A 73 -1.60 -6.61 -2.04
N THR A 74 -0.73 -7.41 -2.66
CA THR A 74 0.54 -7.85 -2.05
C THR A 74 1.44 -6.68 -1.65
N ARG A 75 1.47 -5.62 -2.48
CA ARG A 75 2.26 -4.42 -2.17
C ARG A 75 1.67 -3.63 -1.00
N LEU A 76 0.35 -3.60 -0.86
CA LEU A 76 -0.32 -2.96 0.27
C LEU A 76 -0.03 -3.71 1.58
N ASP A 77 -0.09 -5.04 1.57
CA ASP A 77 0.29 -5.85 2.74
C ASP A 77 1.76 -5.59 3.14
N GLY A 78 2.65 -5.45 2.15
CA GLY A 78 4.04 -5.07 2.38
C GLY A 78 4.21 -3.66 2.94
N PHE A 79 3.32 -2.71 2.62
CA PHE A 79 3.31 -1.38 3.23
C PHE A 79 2.82 -1.43 4.67
N ASP A 80 1.77 -2.19 4.98
CA ASP A 80 1.25 -2.34 6.33
C ASP A 80 2.31 -2.94 7.27
N ALA A 81 3.01 -4.00 6.83
CA ALA A 81 4.11 -4.61 7.60
C ALA A 81 5.25 -3.61 7.88
N ARG A 82 5.59 -2.74 6.92
CA ARG A 82 6.60 -1.69 7.13
C ARG A 82 6.13 -0.64 8.11
N LEU A 83 4.86 -0.24 8.05
CA LEU A 83 4.29 0.73 8.99
C LEU A 83 4.28 0.18 10.42
N ASP A 84 3.98 -1.10 10.58
CA ASP A 84 4.07 -1.76 11.90
C ASP A 84 5.50 -1.79 12.41
N GLY A 85 6.48 -2.12 11.56
CA GLY A 85 7.91 -2.00 11.93
C GLY A 85 8.33 -0.58 12.32
N PHE A 86 7.80 0.46 11.65
CA PHE A 86 8.04 1.84 12.05
C PHE A 86 7.42 2.19 13.41
N LYS A 87 6.20 1.72 13.71
CA LYS A 87 5.57 1.90 15.02
C LYS A 87 6.41 1.29 16.13
N ASP A 88 6.90 0.07 15.91
CA ASP A 88 7.74 -0.63 16.89
C ASP A 88 9.06 0.10 17.15
N ALA A 89 9.71 0.58 16.08
CA ALA A 89 10.94 1.37 16.20
C ALA A 89 10.71 2.67 16.98
N ILE A 90 9.60 3.38 16.73
CA ILE A 90 9.24 4.60 17.46
C ILE A 90 8.98 4.28 18.93
N ASN A 91 8.24 3.21 19.22
CA ASN A 91 7.98 2.77 20.60
C ASN A 91 9.28 2.44 21.33
N GLY A 92 10.18 1.71 20.68
CA GLY A 92 11.51 1.40 21.21
C GLY A 92 12.33 2.67 21.48
N PHE A 93 12.30 3.63 20.57
CA PHE A 93 12.97 4.92 20.76
C PHE A 93 12.38 5.72 21.93
N GLN A 94 11.05 5.77 22.07
CA GLN A 94 10.39 6.45 23.18
C GLN A 94 10.79 5.87 24.54
N VAL A 95 10.82 4.53 24.64
CA VAL A 95 11.27 3.82 25.84
C VAL A 95 12.74 4.12 26.11
N GLY A 96 13.61 3.96 25.12
CA GLY A 96 15.04 4.23 25.25
C GLY A 96 15.34 5.67 25.69
N PHE A 97 14.62 6.64 25.12
CA PHE A 97 14.75 8.05 25.49
C PHE A 97 14.23 8.33 26.90
N ALA A 98 13.15 7.68 27.33
CA ALA A 98 12.67 7.78 28.71
C ALA A 98 13.70 7.23 29.71
N THR A 99 14.29 6.07 29.42
CA THR A 99 15.37 5.47 30.22
C THR A 99 16.59 6.39 30.29
N PHE A 100 17.08 6.87 29.14
CA PHE A 100 18.23 7.77 29.09
C PHE A 100 18.02 9.04 29.91
N ARG A 101 16.84 9.66 29.84
CA ARG A 101 16.51 10.83 30.65
C ARG A 101 16.54 10.52 32.15
N ALA A 102 15.99 9.37 32.55
CA ALA A 102 15.99 8.96 33.96
C ALA A 102 17.41 8.70 34.49
N GLU A 103 18.21 7.94 33.73
CA GLU A 103 19.61 7.65 34.08
C GLU A 103 20.44 8.93 34.19
N THR A 104 20.33 9.82 33.20
CA THR A 104 21.05 11.10 33.19
C THR A 104 20.64 11.97 34.38
N ALA A 105 19.35 12.03 34.71
CA ALA A 105 18.87 12.80 35.87
C ALA A 105 19.42 12.26 37.20
N ILE A 106 19.45 10.93 37.38
CA ILE A 106 20.02 10.29 38.57
C ILE A 106 21.52 10.54 38.65
N GLN A 107 22.23 10.38 37.54
CA GLN A 107 23.68 10.58 37.47
C GLN A 107 24.04 12.03 37.80
N MET A 108 23.34 13.01 37.21
CA MET A 108 23.53 14.42 37.50
C MET A 108 23.29 14.74 38.98
N LYS A 109 22.20 14.22 39.57
CA LYS A 109 21.92 14.40 41.00
C LYS A 109 23.06 13.86 41.86
N THR A 110 23.52 12.66 41.55
CA THR A 110 24.62 12.00 42.25
C THR A 110 25.92 12.79 42.15
N ASP A 111 26.26 13.28 40.96
CA ASP A 111 27.48 14.05 40.73
C ASP A 111 27.43 15.41 41.44
N VAL A 112 26.26 16.05 41.49
CA VAL A 112 26.02 17.27 42.27
C VAL A 112 26.16 17.01 43.77
N GLU A 113 25.59 15.93 44.31
CA GLU A 113 25.72 15.57 45.73
C GLU A 113 27.19 15.29 46.11
N LYS A 114 27.93 14.57 45.26
CA LYS A 114 29.38 14.36 45.44
C LYS A 114 30.13 15.68 45.46
N PHE A 115 29.82 16.60 44.55
CA PHE A 115 30.43 17.92 44.50
C PHE A 115 30.22 18.72 45.80
N TYR A 116 28.97 18.78 46.30
CA TYR A 116 28.67 19.43 47.58
C TYR A 116 29.49 18.84 48.74
N SER A 117 29.52 17.51 48.87
CA SER A 117 30.28 16.86 49.95
C SER A 117 31.79 17.17 49.89
N LYS A 118 32.36 17.33 48.68
CA LYS A 118 33.76 17.69 48.50
C LYS A 118 34.01 19.16 48.82
N MET A 119 33.12 20.06 48.42
CA MET A 119 33.20 21.48 48.77
C MET A 119 33.09 21.70 50.28
N ASP A 120 32.15 21.03 50.95
CA ASP A 120 31.99 21.14 52.41
C ASP A 120 33.26 20.70 53.14
N ARG A 121 33.85 19.56 52.74
CA ARG A 121 35.14 19.10 53.30
C ARG A 121 36.26 20.11 53.09
N LEU A 122 36.37 20.70 51.89
CA LEU A 122 37.38 21.71 51.59
C LEU A 122 37.19 22.98 52.42
N GLY A 123 35.95 23.46 52.56
CA GLY A 123 35.62 24.61 53.39
C GLY A 123 35.99 24.39 54.87
N VAL A 124 35.65 23.22 55.42
CA VAL A 124 36.04 22.85 56.79
C VAL A 124 37.56 22.79 56.95
N LEU A 125 38.28 22.17 56.00
CA LEU A 125 39.74 22.09 56.05
C LEU A 125 40.39 23.48 55.96
N GLN A 126 39.92 24.35 55.07
CA GLN A 126 40.40 25.73 54.95
C GLN A 126 40.15 26.52 56.25
N TYR A 127 38.96 26.38 56.85
CA TYR A 127 38.64 27.02 58.12
C TYR A 127 39.58 26.58 59.25
N ILE A 128 39.79 25.26 59.40
CA ILE A 128 40.72 24.70 60.40
C ILE A 128 42.15 25.18 60.14
N ALA A 129 42.59 25.21 58.88
CA ALA A 129 43.94 25.67 58.52
C ALA A 129 44.17 27.15 58.85
N ILE A 130 43.21 28.02 58.53
CA ILE A 130 43.28 29.47 58.82
C ILE A 130 43.26 29.71 60.33
N THR A 131 42.30 29.13 61.05
CA THR A 131 42.16 29.32 62.50
C THR A 131 43.35 28.77 63.28
N GLY A 132 43.88 27.61 62.89
CA GLY A 132 45.10 27.04 63.47
C GLY A 132 46.33 27.92 63.26
N THR A 133 46.49 28.48 62.06
CA THR A 133 47.60 29.39 61.74
C THR A 133 47.54 30.68 62.57
N ILE A 134 46.34 31.26 62.71
CA ILE A 134 46.11 32.45 63.56
C ILE A 134 46.43 32.16 65.03
N LEU A 135 45.93 31.04 65.57
CA LEU A 135 46.19 30.63 66.95
C LEU A 135 47.68 30.43 67.23
N GLY A 136 48.41 29.78 66.31
CA GLY A 136 49.85 29.59 66.41
C GLY A 136 50.63 30.92 66.43
N ALA A 137 50.24 31.88 65.59
CA ALA A 137 50.83 33.21 65.56
C ALA A 137 50.56 34.01 66.85
N LEU A 138 49.34 33.91 67.40
CA LEU A 138 49.00 34.56 68.68
C LEU A 138 49.76 33.94 69.87
N ALA A 139 49.98 32.62 69.84
CA ALA A 139 50.76 31.92 70.85
C ALA A 139 52.26 32.31 70.80
N SER A 140 52.85 32.40 69.61
CA SER A 140 54.26 32.77 69.44
C SER A 140 54.55 34.23 69.83
N LEU A 141 53.58 35.12 69.64
CA LEU A 141 53.65 36.52 70.07
C LEU A 141 53.37 36.72 71.57
N GLY A 142 53.08 35.65 72.33
CA GLY A 142 52.81 35.73 73.78
C GLY A 142 51.49 36.41 74.14
N VAL A 143 50.64 36.73 73.15
CA VAL A 143 49.36 37.45 73.33
C VAL A 143 48.37 36.63 74.16
N PHE A 144 48.51 35.31 74.19
CA PHE A 144 47.69 34.42 75.01
C PHE A 144 47.72 34.77 76.52
N LYS A 145 48.87 35.25 77.03
CA LYS A 145 49.00 35.70 78.44
C LYS A 145 48.29 37.04 78.72
N LEU A 146 47.99 37.83 77.68
CA LEU A 146 47.32 39.13 77.78
C LEU A 146 45.80 39.01 77.69
N LEU A 147 45.28 38.01 76.96
CA LEU A 147 43.84 37.81 76.74
C LEU A 147 43.16 36.98 77.85
N PHE A 148 43.88 36.11 78.56
CA PHE A 148 43.34 35.25 79.63
C PHE A 148 43.97 35.59 80.98
N LYS A 149 43.65 36.78 81.51
CA LYS A 149 44.02 37.21 82.87
C LYS A 149 42.83 37.11 83.82
#